data_AF-A0A436WNC5-F1
#
_entry.id   AF-A0A436WNC5-F1
#
_cell.length_a   1.000
_cell.length_b   1.000
_cell.length_c   1.000
_cell.angle_alpha   90.00
_cell.angle_beta   90.00
_cell.angle_gamma   90.00
#
_symmetry.space_group_name_H-M   'P 1'
#
loop_
_entity.id
_entity.type
_entity.pdbx_description
1 polymer ?
#
loop_
_entity_poly.entity_id
_entity_poly.type
_entity_poly.pdbx_seq_one_letter_code
_entity_poly.pdbx_strand_id
1 'polypeptide(L)'
;MKHLSRTAALGATLALFTTLTPALADGVAYVNKGLVGVGRIPASQKDKFGETFGSGSGMAIDVKGWARDGNAYKGSLWLLPDRGYNVVGTTDYRARLNTISIELAPTAPGAAPAAGQEQSGVKATLADTLLLTDDKGAEATGLDPLNGVRPAAGDMPILPQADNGKLSLDDEAIVRLPDGTMFISDEYGPNIYRFSAEGRLMSATQPPAALVPMRHGKPNFASDNPGPGAAEPDPKDPETGRQNNQGLEGMSLTPDGKFLIAVLQSAPRQDGGDSGSTRQNTRALVYDASDLAHLKLAHEYVVPLPVFKDAKDKTKVAAQSEIVALSNTSFLMLTRDSGNGQGVKGEESLYRKINIVDLSGATDIAGGPFDAADKPVAPKGVLDPSVSPAKLTPFIDINDKAQLGRFGLHNGKPNDKDNLSEKWEAMSLVSVLDPKLPDDYFLFVANDNDFLTQDGFQVGAPYKAEDGADVDTMFLVYQVTLPNLATN
;
A
#
# COMPACT_ATOMS: atom_id res chain seq x y z
N MET A 1 54.17 55.91 3.69
CA MET A 1 53.70 54.52 3.87
C MET A 1 52.27 54.57 4.41
N LYS A 2 51.28 54.23 3.58
CA LYS A 2 49.86 54.20 3.94
C LYS A 2 49.55 52.82 4.54
N HIS A 3 49.14 52.77 5.80
CA HIS A 3 48.60 51.53 6.39
C HIS A 3 47.13 51.39 6.01
N LEU A 4 46.82 50.39 5.18
CA LEU A 4 45.46 49.90 4.98
C LEU A 4 45.11 48.92 6.11
N SER A 5 44.14 49.28 6.94
CA SER A 5 43.44 48.34 7.82
C SER A 5 42.30 47.69 7.03
N ARG A 6 42.47 46.41 6.64
CA ARG A 6 41.39 45.57 6.11
C ARG A 6 40.57 45.01 7.28
N THR A 7 39.35 45.46 7.44
CA THR A 7 38.32 44.78 8.23
C THR A 7 37.78 43.62 7.40
N ALA A 8 38.10 42.38 7.80
CA ALA A 8 37.43 41.19 7.29
C ALA A 8 36.12 41.02 8.06
N ALA A 9 34.98 41.22 7.38
CA ALA A 9 33.68 40.85 7.90
C ALA A 9 33.53 39.32 7.77
N LEU A 10 33.55 38.62 8.90
CA LEU A 10 33.14 37.22 8.98
C LEU A 10 31.61 37.19 8.87
N GLY A 11 31.09 36.89 7.68
CA GLY A 11 29.67 36.57 7.51
C GLY A 11 29.38 35.21 8.12
N ALA A 12 28.71 35.18 9.26
CA ALA A 12 28.14 33.95 9.82
C ALA A 12 26.86 33.63 9.05
N THR A 13 26.91 32.63 8.17
CA THR A 13 25.72 31.97 7.64
C THR A 13 25.07 31.18 8.78
N LEU A 14 24.05 31.76 9.39
CA LEU A 14 23.19 31.08 10.35
C LEU A 14 22.29 30.12 9.57
N ALA A 15 22.66 28.84 9.50
CA ALA A 15 21.75 27.80 9.01
C ALA A 15 20.56 27.76 9.97
N LEU A 16 19.35 28.07 9.48
CA LEU A 16 18.12 27.81 10.22
C LEU A 16 17.98 26.28 10.36
N PHE A 17 18.34 25.76 11.53
CA PHE A 17 17.88 24.44 11.95
C PHE A 17 16.39 24.56 12.25
N THR A 18 15.54 24.12 11.33
CA THR A 18 14.16 23.78 11.68
C THR A 18 14.24 22.63 12.66
N THR A 19 13.80 22.85 13.90
CA THR A 19 13.69 21.79 14.90
C THR A 19 12.66 20.78 14.38
N LEU A 20 13.11 19.59 14.00
CA LEU A 20 12.20 18.49 13.64
C LEU A 20 11.46 18.05 14.92
N THR A 21 10.13 18.04 14.87
CA THR A 21 9.30 17.60 15.99
C THR A 21 9.11 16.08 15.89
N PRO A 22 9.55 15.29 16.88
CA PRO A 22 9.36 13.84 16.85
C PRO A 22 7.88 13.47 17.04
N ALA A 23 7.45 12.42 16.34
CA ALA A 23 6.20 11.72 16.63
C ALA A 23 6.47 10.69 17.73
N LEU A 24 5.75 10.81 18.86
CA LEU A 24 5.88 9.89 20.00
C LEU A 24 4.79 8.82 19.94
N ALA A 25 5.16 7.57 19.69
CA ALA A 25 4.27 6.41 19.67
C ALA A 25 4.99 5.21 20.29
N ASP A 26 4.28 4.36 21.04
CA ASP A 26 4.87 3.16 21.70
C ASP A 26 6.14 3.46 22.54
N GLY A 27 6.19 4.65 23.16
CA GLY A 27 7.37 5.11 23.91
C GLY A 27 8.60 5.44 23.06
N VAL A 28 8.51 5.37 21.72
CA VAL A 28 9.59 5.65 20.76
C VAL A 28 9.38 7.03 20.10
N ALA A 29 10.48 7.72 19.83
CA ALA A 29 10.49 9.00 19.11
C ALA A 29 10.88 8.77 17.64
N TYR A 30 9.89 8.83 16.75
CA TYR A 30 10.08 8.73 15.31
C TYR A 30 10.28 10.11 14.69
N VAL A 31 11.17 10.23 13.71
CA VAL A 31 11.47 11.53 13.08
C VAL A 31 11.29 11.43 11.56
N ASN A 32 10.42 12.26 11.00
CA ASN A 32 10.34 12.49 9.56
C ASN A 32 11.35 13.59 9.18
N LYS A 33 12.40 13.26 8.41
CA LYS A 33 13.39 14.24 7.92
C LYS A 33 13.00 14.87 6.58
N GLY A 34 11.86 14.45 6.03
CA GLY A 34 11.27 14.99 4.82
C GLY A 34 11.61 14.18 3.56
N LEU A 35 11.04 14.66 2.45
CA LEU A 35 11.23 14.11 1.12
C LEU A 35 12.68 14.37 0.66
N VAL A 36 13.33 13.33 0.16
CA VAL A 36 14.73 13.32 -0.28
C VAL A 36 14.90 12.83 -1.71
N GLY A 37 13.90 12.18 -2.31
CA GLY A 37 13.97 11.72 -3.69
C GLY A 37 12.61 11.60 -4.34
N VAL A 38 12.57 11.87 -5.64
CA VAL A 38 11.43 11.60 -6.51
C VAL A 38 11.95 10.96 -7.80
N GLY A 39 11.19 10.04 -8.37
CA GLY A 39 11.42 9.50 -9.71
C GLY A 39 10.15 8.90 -10.30
N ARG A 40 10.22 8.52 -11.57
CA ARG A 40 9.07 8.03 -12.33
C ARG A 40 9.42 6.89 -13.29
N ILE A 41 8.44 6.05 -13.58
CA ILE A 41 8.38 5.17 -14.74
C ILE A 41 7.19 5.63 -15.60
N PRO A 42 7.35 5.80 -16.93
CA PRO A 42 6.27 6.27 -17.80
C PRO A 42 5.02 5.39 -17.70
N ALA A 43 3.83 6.02 -17.72
CA ALA A 43 2.54 5.32 -17.67
C ALA A 43 2.36 4.25 -18.77
N SER A 44 2.96 4.47 -19.93
CA SER A 44 2.91 3.58 -21.09
C SER A 44 3.97 2.47 -21.08
N GLN A 45 4.75 2.34 -20.00
CA GLN A 45 5.77 1.30 -19.89
C GLN A 45 5.12 -0.09 -20.05
N LYS A 46 5.71 -0.89 -20.94
CA LYS A 46 5.29 -2.28 -21.19
C LYS A 46 6.28 -3.24 -20.56
N ASP A 47 5.77 -4.35 -20.07
CA ASP A 47 6.60 -5.43 -19.56
C ASP A 47 7.12 -6.33 -20.68
N LYS A 48 7.84 -7.40 -20.31
CA LYS A 48 8.40 -8.36 -21.27
C LYS A 48 7.34 -9.17 -22.02
N PHE A 49 6.09 -9.16 -21.56
CA PHE A 49 4.95 -9.79 -22.23
C PHE A 49 4.21 -8.81 -23.16
N GLY A 50 4.67 -7.56 -23.24
CA GLY A 50 4.12 -6.54 -24.12
C GLY A 50 2.84 -5.88 -23.59
N GLU A 51 2.48 -6.11 -22.33
CA GLU A 51 1.33 -5.49 -21.67
C GLU A 51 1.79 -4.28 -20.85
N THR A 52 0.91 -3.29 -20.68
CA THR A 52 1.14 -2.19 -19.74
C THR A 52 1.44 -2.77 -18.37
N PHE A 53 2.58 -2.39 -17.78
CA PHE A 53 3.10 -3.10 -16.61
C PHE A 53 2.28 -2.85 -15.33
N GLY A 54 1.48 -1.77 -15.31
CA GLY A 54 0.73 -1.32 -14.14
C GLY A 54 1.57 -0.52 -13.16
N SER A 55 1.09 -0.32 -11.94
CA SER A 55 1.86 0.36 -10.89
C SER A 55 1.85 -0.42 -9.58
N GLY A 56 2.17 0.23 -8.45
CA GLY A 56 2.37 -0.42 -7.17
C GLY A 56 1.18 -0.31 -6.24
N SER A 57 0.42 -1.39 -6.16
CA SER A 57 -0.49 -1.70 -5.07
C SER A 57 0.27 -2.24 -3.87
N GLY A 58 1.41 -2.93 -4.06
CA GLY A 58 2.32 -3.32 -2.96
C GLY A 58 3.81 -3.24 -3.31
N MET A 59 4.69 -3.17 -2.30
CA MET A 59 6.15 -3.10 -2.52
C MET A 59 6.99 -3.86 -1.49
N ALA A 60 8.05 -4.52 -1.97
CA ALA A 60 9.11 -5.07 -1.12
C ALA A 60 10.50 -4.71 -1.67
N ILE A 61 11.40 -4.17 -0.85
CA ILE A 61 12.79 -3.89 -1.26
C ILE A 61 13.68 -5.11 -1.02
N ASP A 62 14.61 -5.39 -1.95
CA ASP A 62 15.70 -6.33 -1.74
C ASP A 62 16.77 -5.72 -0.83
N VAL A 63 16.58 -5.88 0.48
CA VAL A 63 17.51 -5.36 1.51
C VAL A 63 18.90 -5.97 1.40
N LYS A 64 19.03 -7.19 0.85
CA LYS A 64 20.32 -7.87 0.68
C LYS A 64 21.11 -7.31 -0.50
N GLY A 65 20.40 -6.95 -1.57
CA GLY A 65 20.97 -6.31 -2.77
C GLY A 65 21.22 -4.81 -2.61
N TRP A 66 20.68 -4.19 -1.56
CA TRP A 66 20.83 -2.75 -1.32
C TRP A 66 22.25 -2.36 -0.93
N ALA A 67 22.81 -1.38 -1.62
CA ALA A 67 24.18 -0.93 -1.41
C ALA A 67 24.29 0.59 -1.49
N ARG A 68 25.20 1.14 -0.69
CA ARG A 68 25.60 2.55 -0.72
C ARG A 68 26.95 2.69 -1.42
N ASP A 69 27.06 3.66 -2.32
CA ASP A 69 28.29 4.08 -3.00
C ASP A 69 28.45 5.60 -2.87
N GLY A 70 29.29 6.03 -1.92
CA GLY A 70 29.43 7.44 -1.56
C GLY A 70 28.12 8.03 -1.06
N ASN A 71 27.53 8.94 -1.84
CA ASN A 71 26.23 9.57 -1.55
C ASN A 71 25.08 8.97 -2.37
N ALA A 72 25.34 7.98 -3.21
CA ALA A 72 24.34 7.31 -4.03
C ALA A 72 24.06 5.90 -3.49
N TYR A 73 22.93 5.33 -3.92
CA TYR A 73 22.50 4.00 -3.55
C TYR A 73 22.03 3.24 -4.79
N LYS A 74 22.14 1.92 -4.73
CA LYS A 74 21.63 1.01 -5.74
C LYS A 74 21.03 -0.23 -5.11
N GLY A 75 20.03 -0.79 -5.77
CA GLY A 75 19.44 -2.07 -5.40
C GLY A 75 18.24 -2.38 -6.28
N SER A 76 17.39 -3.27 -5.80
CA SER A 76 16.16 -3.66 -6.49
C SER A 76 14.98 -3.66 -5.54
N LEU A 77 13.78 -3.50 -6.08
CA LEU A 77 12.54 -3.72 -5.38
C LEU A 77 11.57 -4.52 -6.25
N TRP A 78 10.61 -5.15 -5.60
CA TRP A 78 9.47 -5.78 -6.24
C TRP A 78 8.26 -4.86 -6.08
N LEU A 79 7.54 -4.63 -7.18
CA LEU A 79 6.35 -3.81 -7.27
C LEU A 79 5.19 -4.67 -7.78
N LEU A 80 4.12 -4.71 -7.01
CA LEU A 80 2.96 -5.56 -7.24
C LEU A 80 1.80 -4.71 -7.77
N PRO A 81 1.36 -4.91 -9.03
CA PRO A 81 0.12 -4.31 -9.52
C PRO A 81 -1.12 -5.07 -9.03
N ASP A 82 -2.24 -4.35 -8.95
CA ASP A 82 -3.58 -4.91 -8.72
C ASP A 82 -4.08 -5.73 -9.93
N ARG A 83 -5.40 -5.96 -9.96
CA ARG A 83 -6.11 -6.71 -11.01
C ARG A 83 -6.11 -6.10 -12.43
N GLY A 84 -5.43 -4.99 -12.69
CA GLY A 84 -5.28 -4.43 -14.03
C GLY A 84 -6.36 -3.42 -14.44
N TYR A 85 -6.21 -2.85 -15.64
CA TYR A 85 -7.15 -1.84 -16.18
C TYR A 85 -8.61 -2.33 -16.18
N ASN A 86 -9.50 -1.59 -15.51
CA ASN A 86 -10.83 -2.07 -15.13
C ASN A 86 -11.97 -1.05 -15.31
N VAL A 87 -11.77 0.01 -16.12
CA VAL A 87 -12.74 1.12 -16.30
C VAL A 87 -14.12 0.67 -16.82
N VAL A 88 -14.16 -0.39 -17.64
CA VAL A 88 -15.40 -0.95 -18.23
C VAL A 88 -15.78 -2.30 -17.62
N GLY A 89 -15.25 -2.61 -16.44
CA GLY A 89 -15.26 -3.95 -15.87
C GLY A 89 -13.85 -4.54 -15.79
N THR A 90 -13.68 -5.52 -14.90
CA THR A 90 -12.45 -6.30 -14.79
C THR A 90 -12.14 -7.07 -16.09
N THR A 91 -10.87 -7.41 -16.30
CA THR A 91 -10.41 -8.10 -17.51
C THR A 91 -9.58 -9.33 -17.13
N ASP A 92 -9.29 -10.22 -18.09
CA ASP A 92 -8.44 -11.40 -17.88
C ASP A 92 -6.94 -11.04 -17.77
N TYR A 93 -6.65 -9.95 -17.05
CA TYR A 93 -5.30 -9.49 -16.76
C TYR A 93 -4.55 -10.58 -16.01
N ARG A 94 -3.36 -10.93 -16.48
CA ARG A 94 -2.54 -11.94 -15.82
C ARG A 94 -1.85 -11.29 -14.62
N ALA A 95 -2.18 -11.78 -13.42
CA ALA A 95 -1.55 -11.33 -12.19
C ALA A 95 -0.03 -11.55 -12.25
N ARG A 96 0.75 -10.59 -11.74
CA ARG A 96 2.21 -10.57 -11.94
C ARG A 96 2.93 -9.81 -10.84
N LEU A 97 4.25 -9.96 -10.81
CA LEU A 97 5.16 -9.20 -9.97
C LEU A 97 6.25 -8.56 -10.81
N ASN A 98 6.45 -7.26 -10.68
CA ASN A 98 7.47 -6.52 -11.41
C ASN A 98 8.74 -6.36 -10.57
N THR A 99 9.90 -6.63 -11.16
CA THR A 99 11.20 -6.33 -10.55
C THR A 99 11.72 -5.01 -11.09
N ILE A 100 11.97 -4.05 -10.21
CA ILE A 100 12.45 -2.71 -10.54
C ILE A 100 13.88 -2.55 -10.04
N SER A 101 14.79 -2.22 -10.93
CA SER A 101 16.14 -1.77 -10.56
C SER A 101 16.08 -0.30 -10.13
N ILE A 102 16.74 0.03 -9.03
CA ILE A 102 16.76 1.36 -8.41
C ILE A 102 18.19 1.89 -8.34
N GLU A 103 18.38 3.11 -8.84
CA GLU A 103 19.50 3.98 -8.48
C GLU A 103 18.93 5.22 -7.76
N LEU A 104 19.40 5.50 -6.55
CA LEU A 104 18.93 6.62 -5.72
C LEU A 104 20.08 7.60 -5.45
N ALA A 105 19.88 8.86 -5.81
CA ALA A 105 20.72 9.99 -5.44
C ALA A 105 19.88 10.96 -4.58
N PRO A 106 19.85 10.77 -3.24
CA PRO A 106 18.99 11.54 -2.38
C PRO A 106 19.49 12.98 -2.23
N THR A 107 18.55 13.92 -2.30
CA THR A 107 18.74 15.30 -1.88
C THR A 107 18.79 15.35 -0.35
N ALA A 108 19.72 16.14 0.20
CA ALA A 108 19.83 16.28 1.65
C ALA A 108 18.50 16.72 2.28
N PRO A 109 18.13 16.19 3.48
CA PRO A 109 16.95 16.63 4.21
C PRO A 109 16.80 18.15 4.28
N GLY A 110 15.62 18.65 3.88
CA GLY A 110 15.30 20.09 3.84
C GLY A 110 15.89 20.89 2.66
N ALA A 111 16.79 20.33 1.85
CA ALA A 111 17.36 21.02 0.69
C ALA A 111 16.52 20.83 -0.59
N ALA A 112 16.63 21.71 -1.57
CA ALA A 112 16.02 21.48 -2.89
C ALA A 112 17.01 20.79 -3.85
N PRO A 113 16.55 19.90 -4.75
CA PRO A 113 17.34 19.45 -5.89
C PRO A 113 17.78 20.64 -6.76
N ALA A 114 18.75 20.40 -7.66
CA ALA A 114 19.12 21.39 -8.65
C ALA A 114 17.94 21.69 -9.59
N ALA A 115 17.85 22.93 -10.08
CA ALA A 115 16.79 23.32 -11.01
C ALA A 115 16.80 22.44 -12.27
N GLY A 116 15.64 21.93 -12.67
CA GLY A 116 15.47 20.98 -13.76
C GLY A 116 15.83 19.53 -13.42
N GLN A 117 16.17 19.23 -12.17
CA GLN A 117 16.48 17.89 -11.63
C GLN A 117 15.57 17.54 -10.45
N GLU A 118 14.41 18.19 -10.36
CA GLU A 118 13.49 18.09 -9.23
C GLU A 118 12.98 16.66 -9.01
N GLN A 119 12.88 15.86 -10.08
CA GLN A 119 12.31 14.50 -10.04
C GLN A 119 13.26 13.44 -10.59
N SER A 120 14.57 13.69 -10.53
CA SER A 120 15.62 12.76 -11.01
C SER A 120 16.38 12.07 -9.86
N GLY A 121 15.89 12.19 -8.63
CA GLY A 121 16.53 11.61 -7.44
C GLY A 121 16.44 10.09 -7.42
N VAL A 122 15.40 9.53 -8.03
CA VAL A 122 15.24 8.07 -8.21
C VAL A 122 15.22 7.76 -9.70
N LYS A 123 16.13 6.91 -10.14
CA LYS A 123 16.05 6.26 -11.45
C LYS A 123 15.54 4.85 -11.24
N ALA A 124 14.29 4.62 -11.63
CA ALA A 124 13.63 3.33 -11.57
C ALA A 124 13.57 2.72 -12.98
N THR A 125 13.83 1.42 -13.10
CA THR A 125 13.81 0.73 -14.40
C THR A 125 13.20 -0.65 -14.23
N LEU A 126 12.15 -0.95 -15.00
CA LEU A 126 11.56 -2.28 -15.06
C LEU A 126 12.60 -3.26 -15.62
N ALA A 127 13.04 -4.19 -14.77
CA ALA A 127 14.10 -5.14 -15.07
C ALA A 127 13.56 -6.50 -15.49
N ASP A 128 12.49 -6.96 -14.84
CA ASP A 128 11.84 -8.24 -15.15
C ASP A 128 10.38 -8.24 -14.66
N THR A 129 9.61 -9.21 -15.13
CA THR A 129 8.22 -9.47 -14.70
C THR A 129 7.98 -10.96 -14.53
N LEU A 130 7.38 -11.35 -13.41
CA LEU A 130 7.04 -12.74 -13.09
C LEU A 130 5.52 -12.90 -13.09
N LEU A 131 4.97 -13.89 -13.80
CA LEU A 131 3.53 -14.18 -13.73
C LEU A 131 3.21 -15.02 -12.50
N LEU A 132 2.05 -14.76 -11.89
CA LEU A 132 1.52 -15.56 -10.80
C LEU A 132 0.63 -16.67 -11.36
N THR A 133 0.79 -17.88 -10.82
CA THR A 133 0.07 -19.08 -11.23
C THR A 133 -0.53 -19.77 -10.03
N ASP A 134 -1.65 -20.45 -10.24
CA ASP A 134 -2.30 -21.25 -9.20
C ASP A 134 -1.52 -22.54 -8.88
N ASP A 135 -2.04 -23.29 -7.90
CA ASP A 135 -1.52 -24.57 -7.43
C ASP A 135 -1.57 -25.69 -8.49
N LYS A 136 -2.19 -25.44 -9.65
CA LYS A 136 -2.27 -26.34 -10.80
C LYS A 136 -1.41 -25.85 -11.97
N GLY A 137 -0.81 -24.66 -11.87
CA GLY A 137 0.05 -24.04 -12.88
C GLY A 137 -0.69 -23.23 -13.94
N ALA A 138 -1.99 -22.96 -13.74
CA ALA A 138 -2.72 -22.02 -14.58
C ALA A 138 -2.37 -20.59 -14.16
N GLU A 139 -2.23 -19.67 -15.11
CA GLU A 139 -2.09 -18.24 -14.81
C GLU A 139 -3.29 -17.75 -13.99
N ALA A 140 -3.04 -16.95 -12.96
CA ALA A 140 -4.09 -16.24 -12.23
C ALA A 140 -4.63 -15.06 -13.07
N THR A 141 -5.78 -14.53 -12.67
CA THR A 141 -6.54 -13.52 -13.42
C THR A 141 -6.99 -12.36 -12.53
N GLY A 142 -7.07 -11.15 -13.09
CA GLY A 142 -7.68 -9.99 -12.46
C GLY A 142 -9.22 -9.95 -12.55
N LEU A 143 -9.86 -10.92 -13.22
CA LEU A 143 -11.31 -10.96 -13.35
C LEU A 143 -12.01 -11.04 -12.00
N ASP A 144 -13.11 -10.31 -11.87
CA ASP A 144 -14.08 -10.48 -10.80
C ASP A 144 -14.50 -11.97 -10.76
N PRO A 145 -14.45 -12.64 -9.59
CA PRO A 145 -14.81 -14.05 -9.48
C PRO A 145 -16.31 -14.30 -9.68
N LEU A 146 -17.16 -13.27 -9.72
CA LEU A 146 -18.61 -13.37 -9.83
C LEU A 146 -19.17 -14.31 -8.75
N ASN A 147 -19.84 -15.38 -9.14
CA ASN A 147 -20.37 -16.39 -8.23
C ASN A 147 -19.41 -17.58 -8.03
N GLY A 148 -18.25 -17.56 -8.66
CA GLY A 148 -17.31 -18.68 -8.65
C GLY A 148 -16.52 -18.76 -7.34
N VAL A 149 -16.64 -19.91 -6.69
CA VAL A 149 -15.91 -20.27 -5.48
C VAL A 149 -15.28 -21.63 -5.69
N ARG A 150 -13.95 -21.67 -5.73
CA ARG A 150 -13.18 -22.91 -5.77
C ARG A 150 -13.26 -23.60 -4.40
N PRO A 151 -13.68 -24.87 -4.31
CA PRO A 151 -13.71 -25.60 -3.05
C PRO A 151 -12.33 -25.74 -2.40
N ALA A 152 -12.30 -25.79 -1.07
CA ALA A 152 -11.08 -26.05 -0.31
C ALA A 152 -10.46 -27.40 -0.65
N ALA A 153 -9.12 -27.45 -0.74
CA ALA A 153 -8.37 -28.66 -1.05
C ALA A 153 -6.90 -28.52 -0.59
N GLY A 154 -6.38 -29.51 0.16
CA GLY A 154 -5.01 -29.45 0.68
C GLY A 154 -4.78 -28.23 1.57
N ASP A 155 -3.72 -27.48 1.29
CA ASP A 155 -3.34 -26.25 2.00
C ASP A 155 -4.06 -24.99 1.46
N MET A 156 -5.14 -25.19 0.70
CA MET A 156 -5.98 -24.11 0.17
C MET A 156 -7.35 -24.10 0.88
N PRO A 157 -7.79 -22.94 1.38
CA PRO A 157 -9.18 -22.74 1.80
C PRO A 157 -10.08 -22.64 0.56
N ILE A 158 -11.33 -22.22 0.74
CA ILE A 158 -12.14 -21.78 -0.42
C ILE A 158 -11.48 -20.54 -1.05
N LEU A 159 -11.46 -20.48 -2.38
CA LEU A 159 -10.76 -19.42 -3.11
C LEU A 159 -11.65 -18.78 -4.17
N PRO A 160 -11.46 -17.48 -4.48
CA PRO A 160 -12.14 -16.81 -5.57
C PRO A 160 -11.74 -17.43 -6.92
N GLN A 161 -12.71 -17.72 -7.78
CA GLN A 161 -12.46 -18.31 -9.10
C GLN A 161 -13.36 -17.66 -10.13
N ALA A 162 -12.79 -17.06 -11.17
CA ALA A 162 -13.55 -16.51 -12.29
C ALA A 162 -14.24 -17.61 -13.12
N ASP A 163 -15.23 -17.21 -13.92
CA ASP A 163 -15.99 -18.11 -14.81
C ASP A 163 -15.12 -18.83 -15.86
N ASN A 164 -13.92 -18.30 -16.16
CA ASN A 164 -12.93 -18.96 -17.02
C ASN A 164 -12.13 -20.06 -16.30
N GLY A 165 -12.41 -20.31 -15.02
CA GLY A 165 -11.78 -21.34 -14.19
C GLY A 165 -10.46 -20.94 -13.53
N LYS A 166 -9.95 -19.73 -13.78
CA LYS A 166 -8.71 -19.23 -13.17
C LYS A 166 -8.94 -18.73 -11.75
N LEU A 167 -7.90 -18.78 -10.93
CA LEU A 167 -7.84 -18.10 -9.63
C LEU A 167 -7.92 -16.59 -9.87
N SER A 168 -8.91 -15.93 -9.28
CA SER A 168 -9.04 -14.47 -9.32
C SER A 168 -8.20 -13.84 -8.23
N LEU A 169 -7.42 -12.81 -8.57
CA LEU A 169 -6.59 -12.05 -7.63
C LEU A 169 -6.77 -10.55 -7.86
N ASP A 170 -6.89 -9.83 -6.78
CA ASP A 170 -6.77 -8.37 -6.70
C ASP A 170 -5.66 -8.10 -5.67
N ASP A 171 -4.42 -8.20 -6.15
CA ASP A 171 -3.22 -8.30 -5.32
C ASP A 171 -2.84 -6.92 -4.74
N GLU A 172 -2.78 -6.78 -3.41
CA GLU A 172 -2.62 -5.46 -2.76
C GLU A 172 -1.35 -5.30 -1.92
N ALA A 173 -0.75 -6.34 -1.36
CA ALA A 173 0.52 -6.18 -0.64
C ALA A 173 1.42 -7.38 -0.79
N ILE A 174 2.73 -7.17 -0.68
CA ILE A 174 3.75 -8.21 -0.82
C ILE A 174 4.78 -8.20 0.30
N VAL A 175 5.08 -9.39 0.81
CA VAL A 175 6.26 -9.66 1.64
C VAL A 175 7.15 -10.68 0.93
N ARG A 176 8.42 -10.33 0.73
CA ARG A 176 9.45 -11.24 0.20
C ARG A 176 10.22 -11.88 1.34
N LEU A 177 10.34 -13.21 1.31
CA LEU A 177 11.03 -13.97 2.34
C LEU A 177 12.48 -14.31 1.91
N PRO A 178 13.39 -14.57 2.88
CA PRO A 178 14.79 -14.89 2.57
C PRO A 178 15.00 -16.13 1.68
N ASP A 179 14.07 -17.08 1.70
CA ASP A 179 14.11 -18.28 0.85
C ASP A 179 13.62 -18.00 -0.59
N GLY A 180 13.22 -16.77 -0.88
CA GLY A 180 12.70 -16.34 -2.17
C GLY A 180 11.21 -16.60 -2.35
N THR A 181 10.51 -17.27 -1.43
CA THR A 181 9.04 -17.31 -1.44
C THR A 181 8.46 -15.95 -1.05
N MET A 182 7.15 -15.77 -1.26
CA MET A 182 6.49 -14.50 -0.97
C MET A 182 5.07 -14.71 -0.46
N PHE A 183 4.65 -13.82 0.43
CA PHE A 183 3.24 -13.66 0.76
C PHE A 183 2.67 -12.51 -0.06
N ILE A 184 1.44 -12.69 -0.55
CA ILE A 184 0.65 -11.67 -1.22
C ILE A 184 -0.75 -11.62 -0.60
N SER A 185 -1.25 -10.42 -0.24
CA SER A 185 -2.64 -10.23 0.18
C SER A 185 -3.53 -9.82 -0.99
N ASP A 186 -4.83 -10.03 -0.84
CA ASP A 186 -5.83 -9.89 -1.92
C ASP A 186 -7.11 -9.22 -1.44
N GLU A 187 -7.79 -8.49 -2.33
CA GLU A 187 -9.09 -7.89 -2.00
C GLU A 187 -10.29 -8.83 -2.17
N TYR A 188 -10.24 -9.76 -3.12
CA TYR A 188 -11.38 -10.63 -3.41
C TYR A 188 -11.66 -11.58 -2.25
N GLY A 189 -10.68 -12.44 -1.93
CA GLY A 189 -10.71 -13.54 -0.99
C GLY A 189 -10.67 -13.17 0.50
N PRO A 190 -10.62 -11.87 0.82
CA PRO A 190 -9.53 -11.23 1.59
C PRO A 190 -8.44 -12.19 2.13
N ASN A 191 -7.79 -12.96 1.26
CA ASN A 191 -6.84 -14.02 1.68
C ASN A 191 -5.39 -13.52 1.72
N ILE A 192 -4.53 -14.28 2.41
CA ILE A 192 -3.07 -14.20 2.27
C ILE A 192 -2.58 -15.43 1.52
N TYR A 193 -1.98 -15.26 0.37
CA TYR A 193 -1.44 -16.32 -0.49
C TYR A 193 0.07 -16.43 -0.32
N ARG A 194 0.60 -17.66 -0.24
CA ARG A 194 2.05 -17.91 -0.32
C ARG A 194 2.41 -18.42 -1.70
N PHE A 195 3.29 -17.72 -2.40
CA PHE A 195 3.82 -18.10 -3.70
C PHE A 195 5.29 -18.55 -3.61
N SER A 196 5.68 -19.47 -4.49
CA SER A 196 7.09 -19.85 -4.68
C SER A 196 7.89 -18.69 -5.29
N ALA A 197 9.23 -18.81 -5.32
CA ALA A 197 10.08 -17.82 -5.97
C ALA A 197 9.78 -17.64 -7.47
N GLU A 198 9.20 -18.67 -8.09
CA GLU A 198 8.75 -18.72 -9.49
C GLU A 198 7.27 -18.37 -9.66
N GLY A 199 6.60 -17.84 -8.62
CA GLY A 199 5.24 -17.34 -8.74
C GLY A 199 4.16 -18.42 -8.75
N ARG A 200 4.45 -19.64 -8.27
CA ARG A 200 3.43 -20.69 -8.13
C ARG A 200 2.79 -20.66 -6.74
N LEU A 201 1.46 -20.63 -6.67
CA LEU A 201 0.73 -20.69 -5.41
C LEU A 201 1.03 -22.01 -4.65
N MET A 202 1.38 -21.88 -3.37
CA MET A 202 1.80 -22.97 -2.48
C MET A 202 0.80 -23.22 -1.35
N SER A 203 0.32 -22.17 -0.71
CA SER A 203 -0.73 -22.24 0.33
C SER A 203 -1.51 -20.94 0.38
N ALA A 204 -2.66 -20.93 1.06
CA ALA A 204 -3.39 -19.70 1.34
C ALA A 204 -4.00 -19.73 2.75
N THR A 205 -4.11 -18.55 3.35
CA THR A 205 -4.70 -18.34 4.68
C THR A 205 -5.92 -17.46 4.54
N GLN A 206 -7.07 -17.97 5.00
CA GLN A 206 -8.32 -17.23 5.03
C GLN A 206 -8.45 -16.49 6.37
N PRO A 207 -8.96 -15.24 6.38
CA PRO A 207 -9.21 -14.49 7.61
C PRO A 207 -10.37 -15.08 8.44
N PRO A 208 -10.62 -14.54 9.65
CA PRO A 208 -11.82 -14.85 10.42
C PRO A 208 -13.11 -14.76 9.59
N ALA A 209 -14.11 -15.57 9.96
CA ALA A 209 -15.38 -15.65 9.24
C ALA A 209 -16.10 -14.29 9.13
N ALA A 210 -15.89 -13.40 10.10
CA ALA A 210 -16.39 -12.03 10.09
C ALA A 210 -15.88 -11.19 8.90
N LEU A 211 -14.79 -11.58 8.24
CA LEU A 211 -14.24 -10.85 7.08
C LEU A 211 -14.57 -11.53 5.75
N VAL A 212 -15.02 -12.79 5.76
CA VAL A 212 -15.42 -13.51 4.55
C VAL A 212 -16.73 -12.90 4.01
N PRO A 213 -16.77 -12.41 2.76
CA PRO A 213 -17.93 -11.76 2.19
C PRO A 213 -19.06 -12.78 1.93
N MET A 214 -20.27 -12.46 2.37
CA MET A 214 -21.42 -13.36 2.27
C MET A 214 -22.56 -12.74 1.45
N ARG A 215 -23.16 -13.55 0.56
CA ARG A 215 -24.41 -13.24 -0.14
C ARG A 215 -25.36 -14.41 0.00
N HIS A 216 -26.59 -14.16 0.41
CA HIS A 216 -27.61 -15.20 0.59
C HIS A 216 -27.12 -16.34 1.52
N GLY A 217 -26.38 -15.97 2.56
CA GLY A 217 -25.82 -16.91 3.53
C GLY A 217 -24.71 -17.83 3.00
N LYS A 218 -24.09 -17.51 1.86
CA LYS A 218 -22.96 -18.26 1.29
C LYS A 218 -21.76 -17.34 1.01
N PRO A 219 -20.51 -17.85 1.10
CA PRO A 219 -19.34 -17.10 0.65
C PRO A 219 -19.49 -16.70 -0.82
N ASN A 220 -19.24 -15.44 -1.11
CA ASN A 220 -19.27 -14.89 -2.47
C ASN A 220 -18.23 -13.78 -2.59
N PHE A 221 -17.23 -13.99 -3.43
CA PHE A 221 -16.08 -13.11 -3.53
C PHE A 221 -16.20 -12.04 -4.61
N ALA A 222 -17.39 -11.82 -5.19
CA ALA A 222 -17.58 -10.77 -6.19
C ALA A 222 -17.16 -9.39 -5.64
N SER A 223 -16.62 -8.57 -6.54
CA SER A 223 -16.25 -7.17 -6.26
C SER A 223 -17.23 -6.16 -6.83
N ASP A 224 -18.31 -6.63 -7.48
CA ASP A 224 -19.30 -5.78 -8.14
C ASP A 224 -18.68 -4.92 -9.25
N ASN A 225 -17.62 -5.45 -9.87
CA ASN A 225 -17.00 -4.91 -11.07
C ASN A 225 -16.88 -6.00 -12.16
N PRO A 226 -18.01 -6.63 -12.54
CA PRO A 226 -18.01 -7.73 -13.50
C PRO A 226 -17.39 -7.30 -14.83
N GLY A 227 -16.68 -8.21 -15.49
CA GLY A 227 -16.19 -7.98 -16.84
C GLY A 227 -17.33 -7.74 -17.86
N PRO A 228 -17.03 -7.16 -19.03
CA PRO A 228 -18.06 -6.81 -20.01
C PRO A 228 -19.02 -7.96 -20.36
N GLY A 229 -20.31 -7.73 -20.12
CA GLY A 229 -21.39 -8.68 -20.44
C GLY A 229 -21.70 -9.70 -19.35
N ALA A 230 -20.94 -9.75 -18.25
CA ALA A 230 -21.30 -10.52 -17.07
C ALA A 230 -22.36 -9.78 -16.21
N ALA A 231 -23.13 -10.55 -15.45
CA ALA A 231 -24.15 -10.01 -14.55
C ALA A 231 -23.51 -9.48 -13.26
N GLU A 232 -24.06 -8.38 -12.74
CA GLU A 232 -23.76 -7.91 -11.39
C GLU A 232 -24.16 -8.98 -10.35
N PRO A 233 -23.48 -9.04 -9.19
CA PRO A 233 -23.86 -9.92 -8.10
C PRO A 233 -25.24 -9.55 -7.53
N ASP A 234 -25.95 -10.55 -6.98
CA ASP A 234 -27.21 -10.38 -6.25
C ASP A 234 -27.06 -10.89 -4.80
N PRO A 235 -27.39 -10.07 -3.77
CA PRO A 235 -27.56 -8.62 -3.84
C PRO A 235 -26.30 -7.94 -4.40
N LYS A 236 -26.35 -6.62 -4.68
CA LYS A 236 -25.18 -5.85 -5.15
C LYS A 236 -24.04 -5.82 -4.12
N ASP A 237 -24.36 -5.52 -2.88
CA ASP A 237 -23.39 -5.47 -1.77
C ASP A 237 -23.48 -6.71 -0.87
N PRO A 238 -22.36 -7.23 -0.35
CA PRO A 238 -22.39 -8.38 0.54
C PRO A 238 -23.14 -8.02 1.83
N GLU A 239 -23.79 -9.00 2.43
CA GLU A 239 -24.59 -8.80 3.64
C GLU A 239 -23.70 -8.67 4.89
N THR A 240 -22.59 -9.42 4.91
CA THR A 240 -21.55 -9.43 5.95
C THR A 240 -20.18 -9.65 5.33
N GLY A 241 -19.10 -9.47 6.09
CA GLY A 241 -17.73 -9.62 5.60
C GLY A 241 -17.12 -8.32 5.10
N ARG A 242 -16.02 -8.42 4.35
CA ARG A 242 -15.45 -7.26 3.66
C ARG A 242 -16.44 -6.64 2.67
N GLN A 243 -16.21 -5.37 2.34
CA GLN A 243 -16.98 -4.65 1.31
C GLN A 243 -16.58 -5.09 -0.11
N ASN A 244 -17.38 -4.78 -1.12
CA ASN A 244 -16.94 -4.92 -2.51
C ASN A 244 -15.64 -4.11 -2.72
N ASN A 245 -14.56 -4.76 -3.16
CA ASN A 245 -13.28 -4.13 -3.46
C ASN A 245 -12.63 -3.36 -2.30
N GLN A 246 -12.60 -3.97 -1.10
CA GLN A 246 -12.00 -3.39 0.11
C GLN A 246 -11.53 -4.53 1.03
N GLY A 247 -10.67 -5.41 0.53
CA GLY A 247 -10.19 -6.60 1.25
C GLY A 247 -8.90 -6.34 2.02
N LEU A 248 -8.00 -7.32 2.10
CA LEU A 248 -6.73 -7.15 2.82
C LEU A 248 -5.76 -6.32 1.98
N GLU A 249 -5.69 -5.03 2.28
CA GLU A 249 -4.94 -4.08 1.48
C GLU A 249 -3.48 -3.97 1.93
N GLY A 250 -3.23 -3.77 3.23
CA GLY A 250 -1.87 -3.62 3.74
C GLY A 250 -1.35 -4.89 4.38
N MET A 251 -0.11 -5.27 4.10
CA MET A 251 0.53 -6.42 4.77
C MET A 251 2.03 -6.22 4.97
N SER A 252 2.53 -6.59 6.15
CA SER A 252 3.96 -6.51 6.45
C SER A 252 4.42 -7.55 7.46
N LEU A 253 5.62 -8.09 7.28
CA LEU A 253 6.28 -8.97 8.25
C LEU A 253 6.98 -8.14 9.32
N THR A 254 6.84 -8.50 10.59
CA THR A 254 7.54 -7.84 11.68
C THR A 254 9.06 -7.94 11.49
N PRO A 255 9.84 -6.94 11.96
CA PRO A 255 11.30 -6.96 11.79
C PRO A 255 11.98 -8.21 12.37
N ASP A 256 11.42 -8.81 13.43
CA ASP A 256 11.92 -10.05 14.03
C ASP A 256 11.53 -11.33 13.26
N GLY A 257 10.74 -11.19 12.19
CA GLY A 257 10.30 -12.26 11.29
C GLY A 257 9.23 -13.18 11.87
N LYS A 258 8.67 -12.89 13.06
CA LYS A 258 7.77 -13.80 13.76
C LYS A 258 6.31 -13.63 13.40
N PHE A 259 5.88 -12.43 13.07
CA PHE A 259 4.48 -12.14 12.80
C PHE A 259 4.28 -11.49 11.45
N LEU A 260 3.24 -11.90 10.75
CA LEU A 260 2.73 -11.24 9.56
C LEU A 260 1.49 -10.44 9.96
N ILE A 261 1.53 -9.12 9.80
CA ILE A 261 0.40 -8.23 10.08
C ILE A 261 -0.30 -7.96 8.74
N ALA A 262 -1.62 -8.11 8.70
CA ALA A 262 -2.45 -7.73 7.57
C ALA A 262 -3.62 -6.85 8.03
N VAL A 263 -3.94 -5.80 7.28
CA VAL A 263 -4.99 -4.84 7.64
C VAL A 263 -6.02 -4.79 6.51
N LEU A 264 -7.30 -4.83 6.89
CA LEU A 264 -8.41 -4.67 5.96
C LEU A 264 -8.52 -3.19 5.54
N GLN A 265 -8.77 -2.91 4.26
CA GLN A 265 -8.79 -1.55 3.71
C GLN A 265 -9.78 -0.62 4.45
N SER A 266 -10.94 -1.17 4.82
CA SER A 266 -12.03 -0.49 5.52
C SER A 266 -12.77 -1.44 6.44
N ALA A 267 -13.56 -0.91 7.39
CA ALA A 267 -14.39 -1.74 8.27
C ALA A 267 -15.26 -2.74 7.48
N PRO A 268 -15.44 -3.99 7.98
CA PRO A 268 -16.35 -4.93 7.36
C PRO A 268 -17.81 -4.43 7.47
N ARG A 269 -18.70 -4.94 6.61
CA ARG A 269 -20.10 -4.52 6.47
C ARG A 269 -20.81 -4.37 7.81
N GLN A 270 -20.77 -5.42 8.63
CA GLN A 270 -21.47 -5.47 9.91
C GLN A 270 -20.93 -4.47 10.95
N ASP A 271 -19.68 -4.00 10.76
CA ASP A 271 -18.99 -3.05 11.63
C ASP A 271 -19.15 -1.58 11.16
N GLY A 272 -20.20 -1.31 10.36
CA GLY A 272 -20.48 0.00 9.79
C GLY A 272 -19.74 0.28 8.49
N GLY A 273 -19.14 -0.75 7.89
CA GLY A 273 -18.50 -0.70 6.58
C GLY A 273 -19.44 -0.30 5.45
N ASP A 274 -20.75 -0.55 5.61
CA ASP A 274 -21.84 -0.27 4.67
C ASP A 274 -22.02 1.21 4.30
N SER A 275 -21.35 2.13 4.99
CA SER A 275 -21.32 3.55 4.64
C SER A 275 -19.93 4.17 4.80
N GLY A 276 -19.56 5.01 3.83
CA GLY A 276 -18.31 5.79 3.86
C GLY A 276 -18.18 6.78 5.03
N SER A 277 -19.25 7.04 5.80
CA SER A 277 -19.21 7.87 7.01
C SER A 277 -19.09 7.10 8.32
N THR A 278 -19.26 5.77 8.30
CA THR A 278 -19.28 4.92 9.50
C THR A 278 -18.21 3.83 9.50
N ARG A 279 -17.51 3.62 8.37
CA ARG A 279 -16.50 2.57 8.18
C ARG A 279 -15.17 2.76 8.91
N GLN A 280 -15.16 3.48 10.03
CA GLN A 280 -13.92 3.89 10.72
C GLN A 280 -13.16 2.71 11.34
N ASN A 281 -13.86 1.70 11.86
CA ASN A 281 -13.23 0.67 12.68
C ASN A 281 -12.80 -0.52 11.81
N THR A 282 -11.62 -0.45 11.21
CA THR A 282 -11.04 -1.58 10.45
C THR A 282 -10.35 -2.58 11.37
N ARG A 283 -9.89 -3.71 10.80
CA ARG A 283 -9.33 -4.86 11.53
C ARG A 283 -7.88 -5.09 11.11
N ALA A 284 -6.99 -5.21 12.10
CA ALA A 284 -5.61 -5.65 11.92
C ALA A 284 -5.47 -7.09 12.45
N LEU A 285 -5.07 -8.00 11.57
CA LEU A 285 -4.85 -9.42 11.83
C LEU A 285 -3.35 -9.65 12.01
N VAL A 286 -2.95 -10.27 13.12
CA VAL A 286 -1.55 -10.60 13.40
C VAL A 286 -1.41 -12.12 13.40
N TYR A 287 -0.73 -12.66 12.39
CA TYR A 287 -0.51 -14.09 12.23
C TYR A 287 0.87 -14.49 12.72
N ASP A 288 0.96 -15.58 13.49
CA ASP A 288 2.22 -16.28 13.77
C ASP A 288 2.75 -16.92 12.48
N ALA A 289 3.97 -16.56 12.11
CA ALA A 289 4.65 -16.98 10.89
C ALA A 289 5.70 -18.08 11.12
N SER A 290 5.66 -18.78 12.26
CA SER A 290 6.57 -19.90 12.54
C SER A 290 6.35 -21.10 11.62
N ASP A 291 5.12 -21.28 11.12
CA ASP A 291 4.78 -22.20 10.04
C ASP A 291 4.24 -21.38 8.86
N LEU A 292 5.13 -21.10 7.90
CA LEU A 292 4.81 -20.29 6.73
C LEU A 292 3.73 -20.89 5.83
N ALA A 293 3.48 -22.21 5.91
CA ALA A 293 2.41 -22.85 5.15
C ALA A 293 1.04 -22.68 5.83
N HIS A 294 1.02 -22.53 7.16
CA HIS A 294 -0.18 -22.53 8.00
C HIS A 294 -0.14 -21.38 9.01
N LEU A 295 -0.25 -20.15 8.50
CA LEU A 295 -0.32 -18.96 9.34
C LEU A 295 -1.47 -19.09 10.35
N LYS A 296 -1.18 -18.83 11.63
CA LYS A 296 -2.18 -18.91 12.71
C LYS A 296 -2.47 -17.52 13.24
N LEU A 297 -3.75 -17.14 13.26
CA LEU A 297 -4.14 -15.87 13.86
C LEU A 297 -3.77 -15.90 15.36
N ALA A 298 -2.81 -15.05 15.73
CA ALA A 298 -2.32 -14.91 17.09
C ALA A 298 -3.05 -13.78 17.82
N HIS A 299 -3.28 -12.67 17.11
CA HIS A 299 -3.96 -11.50 17.64
C HIS A 299 -4.82 -10.83 16.58
N GLU A 300 -5.83 -10.10 17.03
CA GLU A 300 -6.64 -9.25 16.18
C GLU A 300 -7.02 -7.98 16.93
N TYR A 301 -6.93 -6.84 16.24
CA TYR A 301 -7.19 -5.53 16.85
C TYR A 301 -8.08 -4.67 15.97
N VAL A 302 -8.88 -3.81 16.62
CA VAL A 302 -9.58 -2.72 15.93
C VAL A 302 -8.62 -1.57 15.71
N VAL A 303 -8.48 -1.13 14.47
CA VAL A 303 -7.68 0.04 14.07
C VAL A 303 -8.62 1.13 13.57
N PRO A 304 -8.66 2.32 14.20
CA PRO A 304 -9.53 3.39 13.77
C PRO A 304 -8.89 4.13 12.60
N LEU A 305 -9.55 4.10 11.45
CA LEU A 305 -9.17 4.88 10.28
C LEU A 305 -9.31 6.39 10.54
N PRO A 306 -8.49 7.23 9.90
CA PRO A 306 -8.59 8.68 10.06
C PRO A 306 -9.92 9.24 9.51
N VAL A 307 -10.45 10.22 10.23
CA VAL A 307 -11.67 10.95 9.85
C VAL A 307 -11.31 12.37 9.44
N PHE A 308 -11.88 12.84 8.34
CA PHE A 308 -11.69 14.20 7.84
C PHE A 308 -13.00 14.80 7.32
N LYS A 309 -12.96 16.09 6.97
CA LYS A 309 -14.09 16.83 6.40
C LYS A 309 -13.84 17.10 4.93
N ASP A 310 -14.83 16.81 4.09
CA ASP A 310 -14.79 17.23 2.70
C ASP A 310 -15.08 18.75 2.55
N ALA A 311 -14.96 19.27 1.32
CA ALA A 311 -15.25 20.68 1.01
C ALA A 311 -16.70 21.12 1.32
N LYS A 312 -17.62 20.17 1.60
CA LYS A 312 -19.01 20.39 1.98
C LYS A 312 -19.26 20.12 3.47
N ASP A 313 -18.19 20.05 4.28
CA ASP A 313 -18.19 19.75 5.72
C ASP A 313 -18.82 18.37 6.08
N LYS A 314 -18.89 17.45 5.11
CA LYS A 314 -19.32 16.09 5.38
C LYS A 314 -18.16 15.29 5.95
N THR A 315 -18.47 14.51 6.98
CA THR A 315 -17.54 13.57 7.58
C THR A 315 -17.24 12.44 6.59
N LYS A 316 -15.95 12.19 6.37
CA LYS A 316 -15.41 11.12 5.52
C LYS A 316 -14.37 10.32 6.30
N VAL A 317 -14.21 9.06 5.92
CA VAL A 317 -13.19 8.16 6.46
C VAL A 317 -12.16 7.89 5.37
N ALA A 318 -10.88 8.16 5.67
CA ALA A 318 -9.76 7.83 4.81
C ALA A 318 -9.49 6.32 4.88
N ALA A 319 -9.50 5.65 3.72
CA ALA A 319 -9.26 4.21 3.66
C ALA A 319 -7.77 3.91 3.92
N GLN A 320 -7.47 2.74 4.47
CA GLN A 320 -6.09 2.24 4.58
C GLN A 320 -5.63 1.77 3.20
N SER A 321 -4.37 2.05 2.86
CA SER A 321 -3.78 1.73 1.56
C SER A 321 -2.50 0.90 1.66
N GLU A 322 -1.70 1.03 2.73
CA GLU A 322 -0.53 0.16 2.94
C GLU A 322 -0.08 0.17 4.40
N ILE A 323 0.67 -0.84 4.82
CA ILE A 323 1.38 -0.85 6.10
C ILE A 323 2.87 -1.23 6.00
N VAL A 324 3.67 -0.78 6.96
CA VAL A 324 5.03 -1.31 7.19
C VAL A 324 5.23 -1.57 8.68
N ALA A 325 5.51 -2.82 9.06
CA ALA A 325 5.70 -3.18 10.46
C ALA A 325 6.98 -2.54 11.03
N LEU A 326 6.86 -1.94 12.22
CA LEU A 326 7.97 -1.33 12.96
C LEU A 326 8.38 -2.19 14.16
N SER A 327 7.43 -2.93 14.74
CA SER A 327 7.62 -3.88 15.82
C SER A 327 6.47 -4.89 15.81
N ASN A 328 6.40 -5.76 16.82
CA ASN A 328 5.28 -6.69 16.98
C ASN A 328 3.97 -5.99 17.42
N THR A 329 4.04 -4.71 17.80
CA THR A 329 2.88 -3.94 18.29
C THR A 329 2.75 -2.57 17.64
N SER A 330 3.62 -2.21 16.69
CA SER A 330 3.59 -0.92 16.02
C SER A 330 3.87 -1.04 14.53
N PHE A 331 3.16 -0.27 13.70
CA PHE A 331 3.37 -0.22 12.25
C PHE A 331 3.05 1.16 11.67
N LEU A 332 3.64 1.49 10.52
CA LEU A 332 3.21 2.62 9.69
C LEU A 332 1.97 2.23 8.91
N MET A 333 1.00 3.13 8.77
CA MET A 333 -0.21 2.94 7.98
C MET A 333 -0.45 4.14 7.07
N LEU A 334 -0.36 3.92 5.76
CA LEU A 334 -0.75 4.88 4.74
C LEU A 334 -2.26 4.86 4.59
N THR A 335 -2.86 6.04 4.62
CA THR A 335 -4.31 6.23 4.49
C THR A 335 -4.60 7.42 3.59
N ARG A 336 -5.63 7.31 2.76
CA ARG A 336 -5.98 8.35 1.77
C ARG A 336 -7.49 8.58 1.63
N ASP A 337 -7.83 9.73 1.09
CA ASP A 337 -9.13 9.97 0.47
C ASP A 337 -9.20 9.35 -0.94
N SER A 338 -10.35 9.52 -1.61
CA SER A 338 -10.62 8.93 -2.92
C SER A 338 -11.29 9.95 -3.84
N GLY A 339 -11.11 9.79 -5.15
CA GLY A 339 -11.62 10.63 -6.23
C GLY A 339 -10.86 11.93 -6.46
N ASN A 340 -9.66 12.11 -5.89
CA ASN A 340 -8.89 13.35 -5.94
C ASN A 340 -7.42 13.13 -6.35
N GLY A 341 -6.97 13.79 -7.42
CA GLY A 341 -5.58 13.79 -7.88
C GLY A 341 -5.46 13.78 -9.41
N GLN A 342 -4.22 13.60 -9.90
CA GLN A 342 -3.96 13.41 -11.33
C GLN A 342 -4.74 12.20 -11.86
N GLY A 343 -5.36 12.37 -13.03
CA GLY A 343 -6.08 11.30 -13.74
C GLY A 343 -7.54 11.15 -13.35
N VAL A 344 -8.03 11.89 -12.35
CA VAL A 344 -9.42 11.87 -11.90
C VAL A 344 -10.05 13.27 -11.82
N LYS A 345 -11.36 13.34 -11.61
CA LYS A 345 -12.14 14.60 -11.68
C LYS A 345 -11.85 15.56 -10.52
N GLY A 346 -11.70 15.04 -9.30
CA GLY A 346 -11.27 15.85 -8.16
C GLY A 346 -9.78 16.13 -8.27
N GLU A 347 -9.34 17.33 -7.94
CA GLU A 347 -7.96 17.73 -8.19
C GLU A 347 -7.11 17.72 -6.91
N GLU A 348 -7.71 18.02 -5.75
CA GLU A 348 -7.02 18.23 -4.49
C GLU A 348 -7.39 17.13 -3.48
N SER A 349 -6.40 16.32 -3.11
CA SER A 349 -6.56 15.36 -2.01
C SER A 349 -6.62 16.13 -0.69
N LEU A 350 -7.66 15.89 0.09
CA LEU A 350 -7.86 16.50 1.41
C LEU A 350 -7.17 15.70 2.51
N TYR A 351 -6.85 14.44 2.24
CA TYR A 351 -6.20 13.57 3.20
C TYR A 351 -5.34 12.52 2.49
N ARG A 352 -4.03 12.57 2.68
CA ARG A 352 -3.10 11.50 2.30
C ARG A 352 -1.92 11.50 3.25
N LYS A 353 -1.93 10.58 4.22
CA LYS A 353 -0.98 10.61 5.33
C LYS A 353 -0.56 9.21 5.75
N ILE A 354 0.66 9.12 6.26
CA ILE A 354 1.20 7.96 6.95
C ILE A 354 1.13 8.24 8.44
N ASN A 355 0.45 7.37 9.17
CA ASN A 355 0.34 7.40 10.63
C ASN A 355 1.12 6.24 11.24
N ILE A 356 1.62 6.40 12.45
CA ILE A 356 2.07 5.27 13.27
C ILE A 356 0.86 4.73 14.02
N VAL A 357 0.60 3.44 13.87
CA VAL A 357 -0.42 2.70 14.62
C VAL A 357 0.28 1.96 15.75
N ASP A 358 -0.22 2.13 16.96
CA ASP A 358 0.26 1.51 18.21
C ASP A 358 -0.85 0.60 18.76
N LEU A 359 -0.57 -0.70 18.80
CA LEU A 359 -1.43 -1.78 19.26
C LEU A 359 -1.25 -2.11 20.75
N SER A 360 -0.23 -1.58 21.42
CA SER A 360 0.18 -2.02 22.77
C SER A 360 -0.92 -1.84 23.84
N GLY A 361 -1.80 -0.85 23.66
CA GLY A 361 -2.96 -0.59 24.51
C GLY A 361 -4.30 -1.05 23.93
N ALA A 362 -4.31 -1.66 22.75
CA ALA A 362 -5.54 -2.11 22.10
C ALA A 362 -6.05 -3.44 22.71
N THR A 363 -7.35 -3.64 22.68
CA THR A 363 -7.95 -4.91 23.10
C THR A 363 -7.74 -5.95 22.01
N ASP A 364 -7.05 -7.05 22.34
CA ASP A 364 -6.97 -8.23 21.49
C ASP A 364 -8.32 -8.95 21.48
N ILE A 365 -8.89 -9.12 20.30
CA ILE A 365 -10.20 -9.74 20.08
C ILE A 365 -10.14 -11.10 19.38
N ALA A 366 -8.94 -11.59 19.04
CA ALA A 366 -8.76 -12.85 18.31
C ALA A 366 -9.33 -14.06 19.07
N GLY A 367 -9.96 -14.99 18.33
CA GLY A 367 -10.64 -16.16 18.90
C GLY A 367 -11.85 -15.79 19.74
N GLY A 368 -12.22 -14.52 19.75
CA GLY A 368 -13.34 -13.95 20.46
C GLY A 368 -14.62 -14.07 19.66
N PRO A 369 -15.72 -13.56 20.22
CA PRO A 369 -17.01 -13.66 19.55
C PRO A 369 -17.13 -12.71 18.35
N PHE A 370 -16.21 -11.75 18.18
CA PHE A 370 -16.17 -10.81 17.04
C PHE A 370 -15.54 -11.41 15.76
N ASP A 371 -15.09 -12.66 15.81
CA ASP A 371 -14.61 -13.43 14.65
C ASP A 371 -15.80 -14.00 13.85
N ALA A 372 -16.99 -14.02 14.44
CA ALA A 372 -18.22 -14.47 13.80
C ALA A 372 -18.94 -13.31 13.08
N ALA A 373 -19.46 -13.58 11.88
CA ALA A 373 -20.14 -12.58 11.05
C ALA A 373 -21.43 -12.02 11.69
N ASP A 374 -22.05 -12.74 12.61
CA ASP A 374 -23.30 -12.35 13.28
C ASP A 374 -23.10 -11.54 14.57
N LYS A 375 -21.86 -11.30 14.98
CA LYS A 375 -21.53 -10.42 16.10
C LYS A 375 -20.57 -9.30 15.70
N PRO A 376 -21.11 -8.15 15.23
CA PRO A 376 -20.28 -6.99 14.90
C PRO A 376 -19.58 -6.43 16.13
N VAL A 377 -18.34 -5.99 15.97
CA VAL A 377 -17.57 -5.24 16.99
C VAL A 377 -17.92 -3.75 16.96
N ALA A 378 -18.39 -3.23 15.83
CA ALA A 378 -18.74 -1.81 15.72
C ALA A 378 -20.03 -1.57 14.91
N PRO A 379 -21.21 -2.07 15.34
CA PRO A 379 -22.45 -1.90 14.58
C PRO A 379 -22.73 -0.43 14.26
N LYS A 380 -22.93 -0.12 12.97
CA LYS A 380 -23.11 1.25 12.43
C LYS A 380 -21.93 2.19 12.76
N GLY A 381 -20.73 1.64 12.92
CA GLY A 381 -19.51 2.37 13.26
C GLY A 381 -19.37 2.70 14.75
N VAL A 382 -20.30 2.28 15.62
CA VAL A 382 -20.22 2.50 17.06
C VAL A 382 -19.51 1.31 17.70
N LEU A 383 -18.25 1.51 18.09
CA LEU A 383 -17.42 0.48 18.70
C LEU A 383 -18.01 -0.05 20.01
N ASP A 384 -17.96 -1.37 20.20
CA ASP A 384 -18.34 -2.04 21.44
C ASP A 384 -17.55 -1.45 22.62
N PRO A 385 -18.21 -1.05 23.72
CA PRO A 385 -17.56 -0.37 24.85
C PRO A 385 -16.54 -1.24 25.60
N SER A 386 -16.52 -2.56 25.36
CA SER A 386 -15.50 -3.46 25.91
C SER A 386 -14.18 -3.44 25.12
N VAL A 387 -14.15 -2.81 23.93
CA VAL A 387 -13.01 -2.80 23.02
C VAL A 387 -12.34 -1.43 23.02
N SER A 388 -11.04 -1.42 23.34
CA SER A 388 -10.17 -0.26 23.15
C SER A 388 -9.48 -0.37 21.78
N PRO A 389 -9.66 0.60 20.87
CA PRO A 389 -9.03 0.56 19.55
C PRO A 389 -7.55 0.96 19.64
N ALA A 390 -6.78 0.63 18.60
CA ALA A 390 -5.40 1.06 18.43
C ALA A 390 -5.27 2.60 18.41
N LYS A 391 -4.11 3.10 18.80
CA LYS A 391 -3.81 4.54 18.80
C LYS A 391 -3.11 4.92 17.49
N LEU A 392 -3.53 6.03 16.88
CA LEU A 392 -2.87 6.62 15.71
C LEU A 392 -2.08 7.87 16.11
N THR A 393 -0.88 8.01 15.55
CA THR A 393 -0.03 9.19 15.67
C THR A 393 0.38 9.67 14.27
N PRO A 394 0.03 10.90 13.84
CA PRO A 394 0.45 11.43 12.55
C PRO A 394 1.97 11.46 12.41
N PHE A 395 2.50 11.05 11.25
CA PHE A 395 3.93 10.95 11.01
C PHE A 395 4.39 11.66 9.73
N ILE A 396 3.82 11.30 8.58
CA ILE A 396 4.13 11.94 7.28
C ILE A 396 2.84 12.43 6.66
N ASP A 397 2.79 13.72 6.30
CA ASP A 397 1.77 14.27 5.42
C ASP A 397 2.32 14.27 3.99
N ILE A 398 1.78 13.42 3.11
CA ILE A 398 2.23 13.32 1.72
C ILE A 398 1.82 14.57 0.94
N ASN A 399 0.75 15.25 1.38
CA ASN A 399 0.26 16.48 0.77
C ASN A 399 1.00 17.74 1.27
N ASP A 400 2.10 17.59 2.02
CA ASP A 400 2.86 18.75 2.52
C ASP A 400 3.40 19.60 1.37
N LYS A 401 2.82 20.79 1.21
CA LYS A 401 3.13 21.71 0.11
C LYS A 401 4.60 22.14 0.06
N ALA A 402 5.27 22.27 1.22
CA ALA A 402 6.66 22.68 1.26
C ALA A 402 7.59 21.55 0.81
N GLN A 403 7.28 20.31 1.17
CA GLN A 403 7.99 19.12 0.67
C GLN A 403 7.76 18.94 -0.83
N LEU A 404 6.51 18.94 -1.29
CA LEU A 404 6.18 18.75 -2.71
C LEU A 404 6.80 19.82 -3.60
N GLY A 405 6.72 21.09 -3.19
CA GLY A 405 7.27 22.20 -3.96
C GLY A 405 8.79 22.15 -4.16
N ARG A 406 9.54 21.51 -3.26
CA ARG A 406 11.00 21.28 -3.44
C ARG A 406 11.29 20.38 -4.64
N PHE A 407 10.38 19.47 -4.97
CA PHE A 407 10.52 18.48 -6.04
C PHE A 407 9.60 18.80 -7.24
N GLY A 408 9.14 20.05 -7.34
CA GLY A 408 8.30 20.51 -8.46
C GLY A 408 6.94 19.81 -8.52
N LEU A 409 6.51 19.19 -7.42
CA LEU A 409 5.21 18.53 -7.29
C LEU A 409 4.22 19.43 -6.56
N HIS A 410 2.94 19.10 -6.67
CA HIS A 410 1.88 19.77 -5.92
C HIS A 410 0.69 18.84 -5.67
N ASN A 411 -0.26 19.29 -4.84
CA ASN A 411 -1.53 18.62 -4.57
C ASN A 411 -2.64 19.65 -4.84
N GLY A 412 -3.48 19.39 -5.84
CA GLY A 412 -4.51 20.31 -6.28
C GLY A 412 -4.25 20.90 -7.66
N LYS A 413 -4.75 22.12 -7.88
CA LYS A 413 -4.67 22.78 -9.19
C LYS A 413 -3.24 23.24 -9.52
N PRO A 414 -2.84 23.17 -10.80
CA PRO A 414 -3.59 22.60 -11.94
C PRO A 414 -3.53 21.07 -11.97
N ASN A 415 -4.59 20.38 -12.41
CA ASN A 415 -4.56 18.92 -12.51
C ASN A 415 -3.69 18.44 -13.70
N ASP A 416 -2.37 18.47 -13.51
CA ASP A 416 -1.34 18.19 -14.51
C ASP A 416 -0.45 17.02 -14.07
N LYS A 417 0.60 16.75 -14.86
CA LYS A 417 1.56 15.66 -14.58
C LYS A 417 2.29 15.78 -13.25
N ASP A 418 2.32 16.96 -12.63
CA ASP A 418 3.03 17.22 -11.38
C ASP A 418 2.07 17.31 -10.18
N ASN A 419 0.76 17.19 -10.42
CA ASN A 419 -0.20 16.87 -9.37
C ASN A 419 0.02 15.43 -8.91
N LEU A 420 -0.07 15.16 -7.61
CA LEU A 420 -0.03 13.78 -7.15
C LEU A 420 -1.27 13.01 -7.65
N SER A 421 -1.08 11.76 -8.09
CA SER A 421 -2.16 10.83 -8.45
C SER A 421 -3.08 10.54 -7.26
N GLU A 422 -4.27 10.00 -7.53
CA GLU A 422 -5.23 9.64 -6.47
C GLU A 422 -4.66 8.61 -5.49
N LYS A 423 -4.27 7.44 -6.01
CA LYS A 423 -3.91 6.28 -5.21
C LYS A 423 -2.43 6.27 -4.85
N TRP A 424 -2.14 5.85 -3.63
CA TRP A 424 -0.80 5.65 -3.07
C TRP A 424 -0.87 4.45 -2.14
N GLU A 425 -0.33 3.32 -2.60
CA GLU A 425 -0.68 1.99 -2.07
C GLU A 425 0.55 1.13 -1.80
N ALA A 426 1.76 1.58 -2.16
CA ALA A 426 2.96 0.79 -1.92
C ALA A 426 3.96 1.50 -1.00
N MET A 427 4.50 0.80 0.00
CA MET A 427 5.53 1.30 0.91
C MET A 427 6.58 0.24 1.24
N SER A 428 7.85 0.64 1.35
CA SER A 428 8.90 -0.25 1.86
C SER A 428 10.06 0.54 2.47
N LEU A 429 10.74 -0.06 3.45
CA LEU A 429 11.86 0.54 4.17
C LEU A 429 13.18 -0.10 3.78
N VAL A 430 14.23 0.72 3.73
CA VAL A 430 15.61 0.24 3.61
C VAL A 430 16.58 1.17 4.33
N SER A 431 17.63 0.62 4.97
CA SER A 431 18.61 1.42 5.72
C SER A 431 19.32 2.45 4.81
N VAL A 432 19.64 3.62 5.37
CA VAL A 432 20.54 4.58 4.70
C VAL A 432 22.01 4.14 4.72
N LEU A 433 22.33 3.01 5.37
CA LEU A 433 23.69 2.45 5.43
C LEU A 433 24.76 3.51 5.79
N ASP A 434 24.40 4.47 6.65
CA ASP A 434 25.32 5.46 7.21
C ASP A 434 25.66 5.06 8.64
N PRO A 435 26.92 4.71 8.94
CA PRO A 435 27.33 4.42 10.32
C PRO A 435 27.08 5.55 11.31
N LYS A 436 26.89 6.80 10.84
CA LYS A 436 26.54 7.96 11.67
C LYS A 436 25.04 8.13 11.87
N LEU A 437 24.22 7.44 11.09
CA LEU A 437 22.76 7.47 11.15
C LEU A 437 22.23 6.01 11.15
N PRO A 438 22.59 5.20 12.16
CA PRO A 438 22.26 3.77 12.17
C PRO A 438 20.75 3.50 12.23
N ASP A 439 19.98 4.42 12.80
CA ASP A 439 18.52 4.34 12.92
C ASP A 439 17.78 5.03 11.76
N ASP A 440 18.51 5.50 10.74
CA ASP A 440 17.90 6.15 9.59
C ASP A 440 17.60 5.17 8.46
N TYR A 441 16.42 5.37 7.87
CA TYR A 441 15.92 4.58 6.76
C TYR A 441 15.40 5.50 5.66
N PHE A 442 15.48 5.00 4.42
CA PHE A 442 14.64 5.48 3.34
C PHE A 442 13.31 4.74 3.39
N LEU A 443 12.23 5.51 3.45
CA LEU A 443 10.87 5.02 3.21
C LEU A 443 10.50 5.35 1.77
N PHE A 444 10.46 4.31 0.94
CA PHE A 444 9.91 4.40 -0.41
C PHE A 444 8.39 4.33 -0.32
N VAL A 445 7.73 5.18 -1.08
CA VAL A 445 6.28 5.20 -1.28
C VAL A 445 6.02 5.28 -2.78
N ALA A 446 5.15 4.44 -3.32
CA ALA A 446 4.75 4.51 -4.74
C ALA A 446 3.23 4.60 -4.90
N ASN A 447 2.80 5.20 -6.00
CA ASN A 447 1.40 5.22 -6.37
C ASN A 447 0.98 3.91 -7.03
N ASP A 448 -0.28 3.52 -6.83
CA ASP A 448 -1.01 2.83 -7.87
C ASP A 448 -1.48 3.89 -8.88
N ASN A 449 -1.33 3.61 -10.18
CA ASN A 449 -1.69 4.52 -11.25
C ASN A 449 -2.95 4.07 -11.99
N ASP A 450 -3.63 3.01 -11.52
CA ASP A 450 -4.84 2.45 -12.12
C ASP A 450 -4.66 2.07 -13.61
N PHE A 451 -3.42 1.82 -14.04
CA PHE A 451 -3.06 1.58 -15.44
C PHE A 451 -3.45 2.75 -16.37
N LEU A 452 -3.60 3.97 -15.84
CA LEU A 452 -4.07 5.13 -16.61
C LEU A 452 -3.00 5.62 -17.59
N THR A 453 -3.16 5.25 -18.87
CA THR A 453 -2.30 5.72 -19.97
C THR A 453 -3.07 5.89 -21.29
N GLN A 454 -2.57 6.75 -22.18
CA GLN A 454 -3.04 6.93 -23.54
C GLN A 454 -2.48 5.92 -24.56
N ASP A 455 -1.48 5.11 -24.18
CA ASP A 455 -0.88 4.03 -25.00
C ASP A 455 -0.92 2.68 -24.27
N GLY A 456 -2.11 2.34 -23.76
CA GLY A 456 -2.36 1.11 -23.02
C GLY A 456 -2.45 -0.12 -23.91
N PHE A 457 -1.95 -1.27 -23.43
CA PHE A 457 -2.19 -2.56 -24.05
C PHE A 457 -2.35 -3.64 -22.98
N GLN A 458 -3.46 -4.38 -23.03
CA GLN A 458 -3.77 -5.41 -22.03
C GLN A 458 -4.73 -6.44 -22.65
N VAL A 459 -4.52 -7.73 -22.36
CA VAL A 459 -5.37 -8.84 -22.81
C VAL A 459 -5.58 -8.82 -24.34
N GLY A 460 -4.48 -8.58 -25.07
CA GLY A 460 -4.46 -8.63 -26.54
C GLY A 460 -5.10 -7.43 -27.25
N ALA A 461 -5.54 -6.40 -26.53
CA ALA A 461 -6.17 -5.22 -27.09
C ALA A 461 -5.51 -3.91 -26.59
N PRO A 462 -5.43 -2.88 -27.44
CA PRO A 462 -5.08 -1.54 -26.99
C PRO A 462 -6.24 -0.91 -26.22
N TYR A 463 -5.92 -0.06 -25.26
CA TYR A 463 -6.89 0.78 -24.55
C TYR A 463 -6.33 2.20 -24.35
N LYS A 464 -7.20 3.11 -23.92
CA LYS A 464 -6.82 4.47 -23.53
C LYS A 464 -7.59 4.87 -22.28
N ALA A 465 -6.89 5.47 -21.33
CA ALA A 465 -7.53 6.13 -20.20
C ALA A 465 -8.44 7.26 -20.68
N GLU A 466 -9.52 7.51 -19.93
CA GLU A 466 -10.41 8.63 -20.19
C GLU A 466 -9.69 9.98 -20.00
N ASP A 467 -10.30 11.05 -20.54
CA ASP A 467 -9.86 12.44 -20.37
C ASP A 467 -8.39 12.74 -20.75
N GLY A 468 -7.74 11.86 -21.50
CA GLY A 468 -6.36 12.06 -21.96
C GLY A 468 -5.31 11.80 -20.88
N ALA A 469 -5.65 11.10 -19.79
CA ALA A 469 -4.73 10.87 -18.68
C ALA A 469 -3.55 9.95 -19.06
N ASP A 470 -2.35 10.36 -18.63
CA ASP A 470 -1.14 9.53 -18.51
C ASP A 470 -0.60 9.75 -17.08
N VAL A 471 -0.85 8.78 -16.20
CA VAL A 471 -0.43 8.82 -14.80
C VAL A 471 0.80 7.93 -14.64
N ASP A 472 1.97 8.55 -14.54
CA ASP A 472 3.22 7.80 -14.35
C ASP A 472 3.23 7.07 -13.01
N THR A 473 3.92 5.93 -12.95
CA THR A 473 4.32 5.34 -11.68
C THR A 473 5.40 6.22 -11.06
N MET A 474 5.10 6.84 -9.93
CA MET A 474 5.95 7.75 -9.18
C MET A 474 6.46 7.08 -7.91
N PHE A 475 7.72 7.34 -7.58
CA PHE A 475 8.32 6.99 -6.30
C PHE A 475 8.62 8.26 -5.52
N LEU A 476 8.14 8.34 -4.27
CA LEU A 476 8.55 9.32 -3.28
C LEU A 476 9.45 8.62 -2.26
N VAL A 477 10.58 9.23 -1.93
CA VAL A 477 11.52 8.69 -0.95
C VAL A 477 11.68 9.67 0.19
N TYR A 478 11.24 9.29 1.37
CA TYR A 478 11.44 10.05 2.61
C TYR A 478 12.63 9.49 3.37
N GLN A 479 13.39 10.35 4.04
CA GLN A 479 14.34 9.90 5.05
C GLN A 479 13.68 9.99 6.42
N VAL A 480 13.73 8.91 7.20
CA VAL A 480 13.09 8.81 8.51
C VAL A 480 14.07 8.23 9.52
N THR A 481 13.96 8.64 10.79
CA THR A 481 14.63 7.95 11.91
C THR A 481 13.62 7.07 12.61
N LEU A 482 13.91 5.77 12.66
CA LEU A 482 13.09 4.71 13.25
C LEU A 482 13.95 3.94 14.26
N PRO A 483 14.07 4.43 15.51
CA PRO A 483 14.87 3.77 16.53
C PRO A 483 14.32 2.37 16.83
N ASN A 484 15.21 1.44 17.18
CA ASN A 484 14.86 0.06 17.57
C ASN A 484 14.22 -0.79 16.47
N LEU A 485 14.21 -0.35 15.20
CA LEU A 485 13.89 -1.23 14.09
C LEU A 485 14.99 -2.29 13.99
N ALA A 486 14.73 -3.49 14.49
CA ALA A 486 15.70 -4.57 14.51
C ALA A 486 16.00 -5.00 13.06
N THR A 487 17.19 -4.69 12.55
CA THR A 487 17.64 -5.23 11.26
C THR A 487 18.19 -6.64 11.48
N ASN A 488 17.55 -7.64 10.87
CA ASN A 488 18.16 -8.95 10.66
C ASN A 488 19.20 -8.90 9.53
#